data_AF-A0A026W7H8-F1
#
_entry.id   AF-A0A026W7H8-F1
#
_cell.length_a   1.000
_cell.length_b   1.000
_cell.length_c   1.000
_cell.angle_alpha   90.00
_cell.angle_beta   90.00
_cell.angle_gamma   90.00
#
_symmetry.space_group_name_H-M   'P 1'
#
loop_
_entity.id
_entity.type
_entity.pdbx_description
1 polymer ?
#
loop_
_entity_poly.entity_id
_entity_poly.type
_entity_poly.pdbx_seq_one_letter_code
_entity_poly.pdbx_strand_id
1 'polypeptide(L)'
;MGRHSNVDCFYLCQTYVGIPKHLIRDNANLLILFKQDGTNLKHVYNDHVNTDMTYDDFCALCRNCWQRKYDFVVIDKDSPLANGRYRNGFNVFAIPRSG
;
A
#
# COMPACT_ATOMS: atom_id res chain seq x y z
N MET A 1 -8.25 20.29 4.18
CA MET A 1 -8.83 21.10 3.09
C MET A 1 -9.40 20.22 1.97
N GLY A 2 -8.64 19.33 1.31
CA GLY A 2 -9.15 18.51 0.18
C GLY A 2 -10.49 17.81 0.43
N ARG A 3 -10.59 17.00 1.49
CA ARG A 3 -11.85 16.32 1.88
C ARG A 3 -13.02 17.28 2.14
N HIS A 4 -12.76 18.47 2.69
CA HIS A 4 -13.80 19.48 2.95
C HIS A 4 -14.25 20.18 1.66
N SER A 5 -13.40 20.18 0.63
CA SER A 5 -13.68 20.75 -0.68
C SER A 5 -14.17 19.70 -1.69
N ASN A 6 -14.39 18.45 -1.27
CA ASN A 6 -14.73 17.32 -2.13
C ASN A 6 -13.72 17.14 -3.29
N VAL A 7 -12.42 17.25 -2.98
CA VAL A 7 -11.32 17.10 -3.94
C VAL A 7 -10.49 15.85 -3.60
N ASP A 8 -10.32 14.99 -4.58
CA ASP A 8 -9.38 13.87 -4.55
C ASP A 8 -8.02 14.28 -5.13
N CYS A 9 -6.95 13.81 -4.49
CA CYS A 9 -5.57 14.09 -4.90
C CYS A 9 -4.84 12.77 -5.17
N PHE A 10 -4.25 12.66 -6.36
CA PHE A 10 -3.38 11.55 -6.73
C PHE A 10 -1.94 12.03 -6.82
N TYR A 11 -1.03 11.30 -6.17
CA TYR A 11 0.40 11.59 -6.22
C TYR A 11 1.14 10.43 -6.87
N LEU A 12 1.76 10.68 -8.02
CA LEU A 12 2.55 9.71 -8.77
C LEU A 12 4.03 10.00 -8.59
N CYS A 13 4.79 9.00 -8.16
CA CYS A 13 6.23 9.11 -7.97
C CYS A 13 6.92 7.77 -8.16
N GLN A 14 8.22 7.82 -8.46
CA GLN A 14 9.03 6.62 -8.65
C GLN A 14 9.58 6.05 -7.34
N THR A 15 9.89 6.91 -6.36
CA THR A 15 10.56 6.51 -5.12
C THR A 15 9.75 6.92 -3.91
N TYR A 16 9.38 5.95 -3.08
CA TYR A 16 8.54 6.18 -1.90
C TYR A 16 9.21 7.09 -0.85
N VAL A 17 10.52 6.95 -0.64
CA VAL A 17 11.28 7.79 0.31
C VAL A 17 11.33 9.26 -0.12
N GLY A 18 11.25 9.54 -1.43
CA GLY A 18 11.23 10.90 -1.96
C GLY A 18 9.93 11.66 -1.68
N ILE A 19 8.90 10.97 -1.21
CA ILE A 19 7.62 11.58 -0.84
C ILE A 19 7.72 12.20 0.56
N PRO A 20 7.32 13.47 0.75
CA PRO A 20 7.23 14.08 2.08
C PRO A 20 6.33 13.26 3.02
N LYS A 21 6.89 12.77 4.13
CA LYS A 21 6.20 11.86 5.05
C LYS A 21 4.93 12.47 5.66
N HIS A 22 5.11 13.59 6.36
CA HIS A 22 4.03 14.22 7.13
C HIS A 22 2.97 14.92 6.30
N LEU A 23 3.24 15.16 5.01
CA LEU A 23 2.28 15.82 4.13
C LEU A 23 1.49 14.81 3.32
N ILE A 24 2.17 13.87 2.65
CA ILE A 24 1.53 12.99 1.67
C ILE A 24 1.43 11.56 2.20
N ARG A 25 2.54 10.95 2.66
CA ARG A 25 2.53 9.52 3.04
C ARG A 25 1.60 9.23 4.20
N ASP A 26 1.73 9.96 5.31
CA ASP A 26 0.93 9.74 6.51
C ASP A 26 -0.58 9.97 6.24
N ASN A 27 -0.90 10.88 5.32
CA ASN A 27 -2.28 11.27 4.99
C ASN A 27 -2.91 10.46 3.84
N ALA A 28 -2.14 9.62 3.14
CA ALA A 28 -2.68 8.77 2.10
C ALA A 28 -3.64 7.74 2.71
N ASN A 29 -4.81 7.59 2.10
CA ASN A 29 -5.81 6.56 2.44
C ASN A 29 -5.81 5.39 1.44
N LEU A 30 -5.31 5.60 0.22
CA LEU A 30 -5.15 4.57 -0.79
C LEU A 30 -3.73 4.60 -1.35
N LEU A 31 -3.06 3.45 -1.35
CA LEU A 31 -1.74 3.28 -1.95
C LEU A 31 -1.82 2.26 -3.09
N ILE A 32 -1.18 2.58 -4.21
CA ILE A 32 -1.00 1.70 -5.36
C ILE A 32 0.50 1.47 -5.54
N LEU A 33 0.94 0.24 -5.33
CA LEU A 33 2.35 -0.14 -5.26
C LEU A 33 2.71 -1.07 -6.40
N PHE A 34 3.36 -0.50 -7.41
CA PHE A 34 4.13 -1.28 -8.39
C PHE A 34 5.39 -1.84 -7.73
N LYS A 35 6.06 -2.78 -8.40
CA LYS A 35 7.29 -3.42 -7.91
C LYS A 35 8.28 -2.41 -7.32
N GLN A 36 8.59 -2.58 -6.03
CA GLN A 36 9.55 -1.78 -5.28
C GLN A 36 10.84 -2.57 -5.02
N ASP A 37 11.91 -1.86 -4.71
CA ASP A 37 13.09 -2.45 -4.07
C ASP A 37 12.85 -2.74 -2.58
N GLY A 38 13.76 -3.47 -1.95
CA GLY A 38 13.62 -3.87 -0.54
C GLY A 38 13.59 -2.69 0.43
N THR A 39 14.31 -1.60 0.12
CA THR A 39 14.38 -0.41 0.99
C THR A 39 13.04 0.32 0.99
N ASN A 40 12.49 0.63 -0.18
CA ASN A 40 11.18 1.27 -0.29
C ASN A 40 10.08 0.38 0.29
N LEU A 41 10.16 -0.93 0.08
CA LEU A 41 9.21 -1.88 0.66
C LEU A 41 9.22 -1.87 2.20
N LYS A 42 10.41 -1.77 2.81
CA LYS A 42 10.54 -1.65 4.26
C LYS A 42 9.95 -0.36 4.80
N HIS A 43 10.12 0.75 4.08
CA HIS A 43 9.51 2.02 4.46
C HIS A 43 7.99 1.98 4.38
N VAL A 44 7.42 1.44 3.29
CA VAL A 44 5.97 1.22 3.17
C VAL A 44 5.46 0.35 4.32
N TYR A 45 6.17 -0.74 4.63
CA TYR A 45 5.78 -1.62 5.73
C TYR A 45 5.72 -0.88 7.07
N ASN A 46 6.77 -0.13 7.40
CA ASN A 46 6.86 0.60 8.67
C ASN A 46 5.81 1.73 8.77
N ASP A 47 5.47 2.36 7.65
CA ASP A 47 4.52 3.48 7.63
C ASP A 47 3.05 3.01 7.58
N HIS A 48 2.76 1.83 7.01
CA HIS A 48 1.38 1.45 6.65
C HIS A 48 0.92 0.03 6.97
N VAL A 49 1.83 -0.92 7.25
CA VAL A 49 1.48 -2.37 7.27
C VAL A 49 1.88 -3.07 8.57
N ASN A 50 2.83 -2.54 9.33
CA ASN A 50 3.45 -3.22 10.47
C ASN A 50 2.49 -3.63 11.61
N THR A 51 1.28 -3.08 11.66
CA THR A 51 0.24 -3.47 12.62
C THR A 51 -0.65 -4.62 12.14
N ASP A 52 -0.60 -4.94 10.84
CA ASP A 52 -1.60 -5.78 10.18
C ASP A 52 -1.07 -7.18 9.85
N MET A 53 0.23 -7.31 9.53
CA MET A 53 0.89 -8.57 9.22
C MET A 53 2.40 -8.47 9.43
N THR A 54 3.12 -9.60 9.40
CA THR A 54 4.58 -9.59 9.50
C THR A 54 5.22 -9.01 8.24
N TYR A 55 6.48 -8.57 8.34
CA TYR A 55 7.21 -8.09 7.17
C TYR A 55 7.39 -9.17 6.10
N ASP A 56 7.55 -10.43 6.52
CA ASP A 56 7.74 -11.55 5.60
C ASP A 56 6.44 -11.88 4.85
N ASP A 57 5.29 -11.85 5.54
CA ASP A 57 3.98 -12.00 4.89
C ASP A 57 3.71 -10.87 3.89
N PHE A 58 4.05 -9.63 4.26
CA PHE A 58 3.91 -8.50 3.34
C PHE A 58 4.81 -8.64 2.12
N CYS A 59 6.07 -9.08 2.31
CA CYS A 59 6.97 -9.37 1.20
C CYS A 59 6.44 -10.50 0.31
N ALA A 60 5.87 -11.55 0.89
CA ALA A 60 5.28 -12.66 0.15
C ALA A 60 4.06 -12.21 -0.68
N LEU A 61 3.17 -11.41 -0.09
CA LEU A 61 2.04 -10.79 -0.78
C LEU A 61 2.50 -9.98 -1.98
N CYS A 62 3.47 -9.09 -1.78
CA CYS A 62 4.00 -8.24 -2.84
C CYS A 62 4.67 -9.05 -3.96
N ARG A 63 5.51 -10.04 -3.60
CA ARG A 63 6.16 -10.93 -4.58
C ARG A 63 5.16 -11.72 -5.41
N ASN A 64 4.11 -12.23 -4.77
CA ASN A 64 3.05 -12.98 -5.46
C ASN A 64 2.28 -12.08 -6.43
N CYS A 65 1.96 -10.85 -6.03
CA CYS A 65 1.30 -9.89 -6.90
C CYS A 65 2.18 -9.50 -8.10
N TRP A 66 3.47 -9.22 -7.88
CA TRP A 66 4.37 -8.72 -8.92
C TRP A 66 4.97 -9.82 -9.83
N GLN A 67 4.42 -11.03 -9.82
CA GLN A 67 4.84 -12.09 -10.74
C GLN A 67 4.50 -11.75 -12.20
N ARG A 68 3.40 -11.02 -12.43
CA ARG A 68 3.02 -10.56 -13.76
C ARG A 68 3.47 -9.13 -13.97
N LYS A 69 3.88 -8.84 -15.21
CA LYS A 69 4.30 -7.50 -15.59
C LYS A 69 3.12 -6.53 -15.43
N TYR A 70 3.38 -5.39 -14.79
CA TYR A 70 2.41 -4.31 -14.53
C TYR A 70 1.36 -4.58 -13.46
N ASP A 71 1.40 -5.73 -12.78
CA ASP A 71 0.57 -5.92 -11.58
C ASP A 71 1.07 -5.05 -10.42
N PHE A 72 0.16 -4.70 -9.53
CA PHE A 72 0.39 -3.80 -8.40
C PHE A 72 -0.43 -4.23 -7.18
N VAL A 73 0.10 -3.94 -6.01
CA VAL A 73 -0.60 -4.13 -4.74
C VAL A 73 -1.38 -2.86 -4.42
N VAL A 74 -2.61 -3.01 -3.93
CA VAL A 74 -3.39 -1.92 -3.37
C VAL A 74 -3.45 -2.06 -1.85
N ILE A 75 -3.22 -0.96 -1.15
CA ILE A 75 -3.46 -0.81 0.29
C ILE A 75 -4.53 0.26 0.48
N ASP A 76 -5.74 -0.17 0.81
CA ASP A 76 -6.90 0.68 1.09
C ASP A 76 -7.12 0.78 2.61
N LYS A 77 -6.72 1.90 3.19
CA LYS A 77 -6.78 2.14 4.64
C LYS A 77 -8.19 2.43 5.14
N ASP A 78 -9.12 2.78 4.25
CA ASP A 78 -10.51 3.00 4.60
C ASP A 78 -11.30 1.67 4.64
N SER A 79 -10.78 0.62 4.01
CA SER A 79 -11.33 -0.73 4.07
C SER A 79 -10.94 -1.50 5.35
N PRO A 80 -11.84 -2.35 5.89
CA PRO A 80 -11.52 -3.27 6.98
C PRO A 80 -10.37 -4.23 6.63
N LEU A 81 -9.55 -4.61 7.63
CA LEU A 81 -8.42 -5.53 7.45
C LEU A 81 -8.85 -6.87 6.83
N ALA A 82 -9.94 -7.46 7.35
CA ALA A 82 -10.47 -8.73 6.88
C ALA A 82 -11.25 -8.62 5.55
N ASN A 83 -11.50 -7.41 5.05
CA ASN A 83 -12.32 -7.19 3.87
C ASN A 83 -11.86 -5.98 3.07
N GLY A 84 -10.94 -6.19 2.15
CA GLY A 84 -10.60 -5.22 1.11
C GLY A 84 -9.42 -4.30 1.40
N ARG A 85 -8.80 -4.32 2.60
CA ARG A 85 -7.61 -3.50 2.89
C ARG A 85 -6.44 -3.78 1.95
N TYR A 86 -6.15 -5.05 1.69
CA TYR A 86 -5.06 -5.45 0.81
C TYR A 86 -5.62 -6.14 -0.44
N ARG A 87 -5.12 -5.76 -1.62
CA ARG A 87 -5.58 -6.33 -2.90
C ARG A 87 -4.44 -6.51 -3.89
N ASN A 88 -4.55 -7.54 -4.73
CA ASN A 88 -3.77 -7.70 -5.93
C ASN A 88 -4.57 -7.08 -7.10
N GLY A 89 -4.06 -5.99 -7.66
CA GLY A 89 -4.86 -5.11 -8.49
C GLY A 89 -6.06 -4.55 -7.73
N PHE A 90 -7.13 -4.17 -8.44
CA PHE A 90 -8.32 -3.60 -7.80
C PHE A 90 -9.33 -4.63 -7.29
N ASN A 91 -9.31 -5.84 -7.86
CA ASN A 91 -10.45 -6.77 -7.77
C ASN A 91 -10.18 -8.05 -6.97
N VAL A 92 -8.92 -8.36 -6.63
CA VAL A 92 -8.56 -9.61 -5.94
C VAL A 92 -8.11 -9.31 -4.53
N PHE A 93 -8.85 -9.74 -3.52
CA PHE A 93 -8.51 -9.48 -2.12
C PHE A 93 -7.38 -10.38 -1.64
N ALA A 94 -6.46 -9.81 -0.87
CA ALA A 94 -5.31 -10.49 -0.28
C ALA A 94 -5.40 -10.40 1.24
N ILE A 95 -6.20 -11.30 1.85
CA ILE A 95 -6.44 -11.26 3.30
C ILE A 95 -5.18 -11.78 4.03
N PRO A 96 -4.54 -10.97 4.90
CA PRO A 96 -3.44 -11.45 5.71
C PRO A 96 -3.91 -12.56 6.65
N ARG A 97 -3.11 -13.62 6.78
CA ARG A 97 -3.35 -14.66 7.79
C ARG A 97 -2.98 -14.04 9.13
N SER A 98 -3.95 -13.98 10.05
CA SER A 98 -3.68 -13.56 11.42
C SER A 98 -2.55 -14.41 12.00
N GLY A 99 -1.51 -13.76 12.51
CA GLY A 99 -0.51 -14.40 13.39
C GLY A 99 -1.11 -14.76 14.73
#